data_AF-A0A9D2I3B1-F1
#
_entry.id   AF-A0A9D2I3B1-F1
#
_cell.length_a   1.000
_cell.length_b   1.000
_cell.length_c   1.000
_cell.angle_alpha   90.00
_cell.angle_beta   90.00
_cell.angle_gamma   90.00
#
_symmetry.space_group_name_H-M   'P 1'
#
loop_
_entity.id
_entity.type
_entity.pdbx_description
1 polymer ?
#
loop_
_entity_poly.entity_id
_entity_poly.type
_entity_poly.pdbx_seq_one_letter_code
_entity_poly.pdbx_strand_id
1 'polypeptide(L)'
;MSDYLVKGLAYEGQFRVYAVDATETVGEAQRRHDIWSASSAALGRTMVGSILIATTGLKAEQKMSVIVNGNGVGGRIIVDANGQGDVKGYITNPHVSLPLN
;
A
#
# COMPACT_ATOMS: atom_id res chain seq x y z
N MET A 1 14.51 8.05 -5.11
CA MET A 1 13.67 6.94 -4.63
C MET A 1 13.92 5.79 -5.58
N SER A 2 14.32 4.62 -5.09
CA SER A 2 14.67 3.43 -5.88
C SER A 2 13.52 2.45 -6.07
N ASP A 3 12.39 2.67 -5.40
CA ASP A 3 11.17 1.87 -5.52
C ASP A 3 10.69 1.76 -6.97
N TYR A 4 10.15 0.59 -7.33
CA TYR A 4 9.71 0.31 -8.70
C TYR A 4 8.59 -0.74 -8.75
N LEU A 5 7.82 -0.69 -9.84
CA LEU A 5 6.77 -1.65 -10.16
C LEU A 5 7.06 -2.28 -11.52
N VAL A 6 6.98 -3.61 -11.59
CA VAL A 6 7.14 -4.39 -12.83
C VAL A 6 5.80 -5.01 -13.21
N LYS A 7 5.46 -4.95 -14.49
CA LYS A 7 4.29 -5.60 -15.10
C LYS A 7 4.78 -6.65 -16.08
N GLY A 8 4.30 -7.88 -15.94
CA GLY A 8 4.67 -9.00 -16.79
C GLY A 8 3.44 -9.69 -17.38
N LEU A 9 3.64 -10.34 -18.53
CA LEU A 9 2.70 -11.26 -19.13
C LEU A 9 3.35 -12.65 -19.24
N ALA A 10 2.58 -13.69 -18.95
CA ALA A 10 2.97 -15.08 -19.07
C ALA A 10 1.91 -15.88 -19.85
N TYR A 11 2.29 -17.07 -20.32
CA TYR A 11 1.45 -17.98 -21.11
C TYR A 11 0.71 -17.25 -22.25
N GLU A 12 1.49 -16.65 -23.16
CA GLU A 12 0.94 -15.96 -24.35
C GLU A 12 -0.07 -14.85 -24.01
N GLY A 13 0.09 -14.21 -22.85
CA GLY A 13 -0.76 -13.10 -22.41
C GLY A 13 -2.00 -13.53 -21.61
N GLN A 14 -2.18 -14.83 -21.34
CA GLN A 14 -3.28 -15.33 -20.51
C GLN A 14 -3.11 -14.99 -19.03
N PHE A 15 -1.87 -14.79 -18.56
CA PHE A 15 -1.58 -14.44 -17.19
C PHE A 15 -0.88 -13.09 -17.11
N ARG A 16 -1.40 -12.20 -16.26
CA ARG A 16 -0.79 -10.91 -15.97
C ARG A 16 -0.26 -10.89 -14.54
N VAL A 17 1.00 -10.50 -14.40
CA VAL A 17 1.72 -10.48 -13.12
C VAL A 17 2.18 -9.07 -12.83
N TYR A 18 2.07 -8.68 -11.56
CA TYR A 18 2.52 -7.40 -11.06
C TYR A 18 3.38 -7.64 -9.82
N ALA A 19 4.53 -6.99 -9.77
CA ALA A 19 5.42 -7.01 -8.63
C ALA A 19 5.82 -5.58 -8.29
N VAL A 20 5.93 -5.26 -7.00
CA VAL A 20 6.30 -3.93 -6.54
C VAL A 20 7.30 -4.04 -5.40
N ASP A 21 8.36 -3.25 -5.49
CA ASP A 21 9.21 -2.89 -4.36
C ASP A 21 8.82 -1.48 -3.93
N ALA A 22 8.31 -1.36 -2.70
CA ALA A 22 7.83 -0.12 -2.10
C ALA A 22 8.54 0.17 -0.77
N THR A 23 9.77 -0.33 -0.60
CA THR A 23 10.52 -0.26 0.65
C THR A 23 10.70 1.18 1.12
N GLU A 24 11.10 2.09 0.22
CA GLU A 24 11.32 3.49 0.57
C GLU A 24 10.01 4.24 0.81
N THR A 25 8.97 3.93 0.03
CA THR A 25 7.63 4.52 0.13
C THR A 25 6.96 4.18 1.46
N VAL A 26 7.00 2.91 1.86
CA VAL A 26 6.49 2.47 3.17
C VAL A 26 7.36 3.02 4.29
N GLY A 27 8.68 3.03 4.12
CA GLY A 27 9.61 3.65 5.08
C GLY A 27 9.35 5.15 5.26
N GLU A 28 8.96 5.85 4.20
CA GLU A 28 8.60 7.26 4.24
C GLU A 28 7.30 7.49 5.00
N ALA A 29 6.27 6.68 4.76
CA ALA A 29 5.03 6.73 5.53
C ALA A 29 5.29 6.45 7.02
N GLN A 30 6.15 5.48 7.34
CA GLN A 30 6.55 5.16 8.71
C GLN A 30 7.21 6.38 9.39
N ARG A 31 8.19 7.02 8.73
CA ARG A 31 8.88 8.20 9.27
C ARG A 31 7.94 9.40 9.44
N ARG A 32 7.08 9.67 8.46
CA ARG A 32 6.16 10.83 8.48
C ARG A 32 5.12 10.74 9.58
N HIS A 33 4.66 9.53 9.89
CA HIS A 33 3.56 9.32 10.83
C HIS A 33 4.01 8.70 12.16
N ASP A 34 5.31 8.55 12.38
CA ASP A 34 5.90 7.92 13.56
C ASP A 34 5.19 6.60 13.93
N ILE A 35 5.20 5.67 12.98
CA ILE A 35 4.40 4.44 13.08
C ILE A 35 5.21 3.32 13.72
N TRP A 36 4.61 2.57 14.64
CA TRP A 36 5.19 1.37 15.26
C TRP A 36 5.02 0.13 14.40
N SER A 37 5.65 -0.99 14.80
CA SER A 37 5.80 -2.20 13.98
C SER A 37 4.49 -2.75 13.41
N ALA A 38 3.48 -3.00 14.25
CA ALA A 38 2.22 -3.62 13.81
C ALA A 38 1.43 -2.67 12.90
N SER A 39 1.36 -1.39 13.26
CA SER A 39 0.70 -0.37 12.43
C SER A 39 1.43 -0.13 11.11
N SER A 40 2.77 -0.19 11.08
CA SER A 40 3.58 -0.04 9.87
C SER A 40 3.35 -1.19 8.91
N ALA A 41 3.31 -2.42 9.43
CA ALA A 41 2.99 -3.59 8.63
C ALA A 41 1.57 -3.52 8.03
N ALA A 42 0.60 -3.06 8.83
CA ALA A 42 -0.78 -2.90 8.36
C ALA A 42 -0.90 -1.82 7.27
N LEU A 43 -0.41 -0.61 7.53
CA LEU A 43 -0.44 0.49 6.57
C LEU A 43 0.34 0.15 5.30
N GLY A 44 1.56 -0.38 5.44
CA GLY A 44 2.42 -0.73 4.31
C GLY A 44 1.79 -1.77 3.38
N ARG A 45 1.19 -2.83 3.95
CA ARG A 45 0.44 -3.82 3.15
C ARG A 45 -0.75 -3.20 2.43
N THR A 46 -1.49 -2.30 3.08
CA THR A 46 -2.60 -1.59 2.42
C THR A 46 -2.11 -0.67 1.31
N MET A 47 -0.99 0.03 1.49
CA MET A 47 -0.38 0.88 0.45
C MET A 47 0.05 0.06 -0.76
N VAL A 48 0.78 -1.03 -0.54
CA VAL A 48 1.23 -1.95 -1.60
C VAL A 48 0.04 -2.55 -2.36
N GLY A 49 -0.99 -3.04 -1.64
CA GLY A 49 -2.20 -3.57 -2.27
C GLY A 49 -2.94 -2.50 -3.09
N SER A 50 -2.99 -1.27 -2.60
CA SER A 50 -3.64 -0.15 -3.29
C SER A 50 -2.90 0.23 -4.59
N ILE A 51 -1.56 0.25 -4.58
CA ILE A 51 -0.74 0.47 -5.79
C ILE A 51 -1.03 -0.62 -6.83
N LEU A 52 -1.02 -1.89 -6.42
CA LEU A 52 -1.26 -3.01 -7.33
C LEU A 52 -2.65 -2.89 -7.99
N ILE A 53 -3.70 -2.66 -7.22
CA ILE A 53 -5.06 -2.50 -7.76
C ILE A 53 -5.16 -1.25 -8.64
N ALA A 54 -4.65 -0.10 -8.20
CA ALA A 54 -4.76 1.14 -8.95
C ALA A 54 -4.04 1.05 -10.31
N THR A 55 -2.80 0.55 -10.33
CA THR A 55 -2.00 0.43 -11.57
C THR A 55 -2.46 -0.68 -12.51
N THR A 56 -3.36 -1.58 -12.07
CA THR A 56 -3.96 -2.61 -12.92
C THR A 56 -5.23 -2.12 -13.62
N GLY A 57 -6.10 -1.41 -12.90
CA GLY A 57 -7.46 -1.11 -13.34
C GLY A 57 -7.73 0.34 -13.73
N LEU A 58 -6.89 1.28 -13.30
CA LEU A 58 -7.13 2.71 -13.48
C LEU A 58 -6.32 3.29 -14.63
N LYS A 59 -6.93 4.29 -15.30
CA LYS A 59 -6.19 5.22 -16.15
C LYS A 59 -5.33 6.15 -15.28
N ALA A 60 -4.30 6.75 -15.85
CA ALA A 60 -3.33 7.58 -15.13
C ALA A 60 -3.98 8.69 -14.27
N GLU A 61 -4.99 9.37 -14.81
CA GLU A 61 -5.73 10.48 -14.15
C GLU A 61 -6.66 10.01 -13.01
N GLN A 62 -6.95 8.70 -12.95
CA GLN A 62 -7.94 8.15 -12.04
C GLN A 62 -7.28 7.77 -10.71
N LYS A 63 -8.05 7.96 -9.64
CA LYS A 63 -7.67 7.65 -8.26
C LYS A 63 -8.67 6.72 -7.61
N MET A 64 -8.19 5.92 -6.67
CA MET A 64 -8.98 5.02 -5.84
C MET A 64 -8.60 5.21 -4.39
N SER A 65 -9.60 5.21 -3.51
CA SER A 65 -9.42 5.21 -2.07
C SER A 65 -9.76 3.82 -1.52
N VAL A 66 -8.84 3.24 -0.75
CA VAL A 66 -9.01 1.99 -0.02
C VAL A 66 -9.17 2.31 1.47
N ILE A 67 -10.25 1.81 2.06
CA ILE A 67 -10.56 1.99 3.49
C ILE A 67 -10.63 0.60 4.13
N VAL A 68 -9.74 0.34 5.10
CA VAL A 68 -9.80 -0.86 5.93
C VAL A 68 -10.43 -0.50 7.26
N ASN A 69 -11.57 -1.12 7.57
CA ASN A 69 -12.31 -0.92 8.82
C ASN A 69 -12.51 -2.26 9.55
N GLY A 70 -11.54 -2.65 10.36
CA GLY A 70 -11.53 -3.92 11.09
C GLY A 70 -11.96 -3.83 12.56
N ASN A 71 -12.34 -2.65 13.07
CA ASN A 71 -12.65 -2.40 14.49
C ASN A 71 -11.56 -2.87 15.48
N GLY A 72 -10.30 -2.97 15.04
CA GLY A 72 -9.17 -3.37 15.86
C GLY A 72 -8.43 -2.19 16.48
N VAL A 73 -7.41 -2.48 17.29
CA VAL A 73 -6.59 -1.47 17.99
C VAL A 73 -5.87 -0.48 17.08
N GLY A 74 -5.61 -0.83 15.82
CA GLY A 74 -5.05 0.08 14.81
C GLY A 74 -6.03 1.14 14.29
N GLY A 75 -7.33 1.00 14.58
CA GLY A 75 -8.38 1.83 14.02
C GLY A 75 -8.54 1.64 12.52
N ARG A 76 -8.95 2.70 11.81
CA ARG A 76 -9.12 2.68 10.35
C ARG A 76 -7.81 2.95 9.63
N ILE A 77 -7.63 2.32 8.48
CA ILE A 77 -6.55 2.62 7.52
C ILE A 77 -7.20 3.23 6.29
N ILE A 78 -6.67 4.37 5.83
CA ILE A 78 -7.15 5.05 4.62
C ILE A 78 -5.96 5.28 3.71
N VAL A 79 -6.06 4.79 2.47
CA VAL A 79 -5.02 4.92 1.45
C VAL A 79 -5.64 5.39 0.15
N ASP A 80 -5.06 6.41 -0.47
CA ASP A 80 -5.35 6.81 -1.84
C ASP A 80 -4.20 6.35 -2.75
N ALA A 81 -4.53 5.75 -3.89
CA ALA A 81 -3.58 5.41 -4.95
C ALA A 81 -4.13 5.81 -6.33
N ASN A 82 -3.24 6.15 -7.27
CA ASN A 82 -3.60 6.48 -8.65
C ASN A 82 -3.06 5.47 -9.68
N GLY A 83 -3.52 5.57 -10.93
CA GLY A 83 -3.08 4.69 -12.02
C GLY A 83 -1.58 4.81 -12.39
N GLN A 84 -0.90 5.87 -11.93
CA GLN A 84 0.54 6.08 -12.13
C GLN A 84 1.40 5.40 -11.05
N GLY A 85 0.79 4.93 -9.96
CA GLY A 85 1.49 4.27 -8.85
C GLY A 85 1.82 5.20 -7.68
N ASP A 86 1.39 6.46 -7.71
CA ASP A 86 1.50 7.33 -6.54
C ASP A 86 0.53 6.85 -5.45
N VAL A 87 0.99 6.93 -4.20
CA VAL A 87 0.22 6.50 -3.04
C VAL A 87 0.41 7.45 -1.87
N LYS A 88 -0.65 7.63 -1.08
CA LYS A 88 -0.59 8.27 0.23
C LYS A 88 -1.58 7.57 1.16
N GLY A 89 -1.31 7.57 2.45
CA GLY A 89 -2.26 7.02 3.40
C GLY A 89 -1.84 7.20 4.83
N TYR A 90 -2.77 6.90 5.73
CA TYR A 90 -2.53 6.93 7.17
C TYR A 90 -3.32 5.82 7.86
N ILE A 91 -2.89 5.49 9.07
CA ILE A 91 -3.59 4.63 10.02
C ILE A 91 -4.00 5.48 11.22
N THR A 92 -5.20 5.22 11.75
CA THR A 92 -5.79 6.04 12.83
C THR A 92 -4.91 6.01 14.09
N ASN A 93 -4.43 4.83 14.48
CA ASN A 93 -3.58 4.65 15.64
C ASN A 93 -2.17 4.21 15.17
N PRO A 94 -1.21 5.14 15.01
CA PRO A 94 0.13 4.83 14.51
C PRO A 94 1.00 4.06 15.53
N HIS A 95 0.73 4.25 16.82
CA HIS A 95 1.52 3.68 17.92
C HIS A 95 0.95 2.35 18.43
N VAL A 96 0.79 1.37 17.54
CA VAL A 96 0.42 0.00 17.92
C VAL A 96 1.59 -0.95 17.67
N SER A 97 1.96 -1.66 18.73
CA SER A 97 2.87 -2.80 18.70
C SER A 97 2.15 -4.00 19.32
N LEU A 98 2.29 -5.16 18.69
CA LEU A 98 1.70 -6.41 19.17
C LEU A 98 2.82 -7.42 19.45
N PRO A 99 2.60 -8.40 20.34
CA PRO A 99 3.51 -9.52 20.50
C PRO A 99 3.77 -10.21 19.15
N LEU A 100 4.99 -10.70 18.96
CA LEU A 100 5.33 -11.50 17.78
C LEU A 100 4.52 -12.80 17.79
N ASN A 101 4.08 -13.20 16.60
CA ASN A 101 3.30 -14.41 16.35
C ASN A 101 4.17 -15.65 16.16
#